data_AF-A0A7K0DLT6-F1
#
_entry.id   AF-A0A7K0DLT6-F1
#
_cell.length_a   1.000
_cell.length_b   1.000
_cell.length_c   1.000
_cell.angle_alpha   90.00
_cell.angle_beta   90.00
_cell.angle_gamma   90.00
#
_symmetry.space_group_name_H-M   'P 1'
#
loop_
_entity.id
_entity.type
_entity.pdbx_description
1 polymer ?
#
loop_
_entity_poly.entity_id
_entity_poly.type
_entity_poly.pdbx_seq_one_letter_code
_entity_poly.pdbx_strand_id
1 'polypeptide(L)'
;MALKFSALLRGALAVAALTAATVPPLAAADADTMTPDVVPVSDRQCAPGERAASLAADQQRVLARLGHLRVLNGMDDVVQLAALGGWGPDSHGWVQYHDVGVGLLNLPRSLDIIARGIDGVTAGTTARDSVVSGEPTGLFYRSLAPNPVYDDAYMPSFPYELVGWFYGAVYTPGITPIENGLCVYPTDWGFHERGVHAFPNFDMVMQPPPEPWMGADPGTIPPALPNPPGLVHPRAWDLHIWLVPGGDTPITGGLDTAQTIAGHDGGIPESFPYPQGPTAVGPDLPEHHGH
;
A
#
# COMPACT_ATOMS: atom_id res chain seq x y z
N MET A 1 -17.71 68.79 -9.16
CA MET A 1 -19.01 68.99 -9.84
C MET A 1 -19.00 68.17 -11.11
N ALA A 2 -20.09 67.44 -11.37
CA ALA A 2 -20.18 66.27 -12.24
C ALA A 2 -19.64 66.44 -13.67
N LEU A 3 -18.95 65.40 -14.16
CA LEU A 3 -18.87 65.09 -15.59
C LEU A 3 -19.33 63.64 -15.80
N LYS A 4 -20.51 63.54 -16.40
CA LYS A 4 -21.09 62.33 -16.96
C LYS A 4 -20.26 61.92 -18.17
N PHE A 5 -19.85 60.65 -18.24
CA PHE A 5 -19.43 60.03 -19.49
C PHE A 5 -20.35 58.83 -19.76
N SER A 6 -21.24 59.01 -20.73
CA SER A 6 -21.81 57.90 -21.49
C SER A 6 -20.95 57.72 -22.73
N ALA A 7 -20.29 56.58 -22.86
CA ALA A 7 -19.80 56.10 -24.15
C ALA A 7 -19.83 54.58 -24.16
N LEU A 8 -20.64 54.05 -25.07
CA LEU A 8 -20.66 52.65 -25.49
C LEU A 8 -19.29 52.26 -26.03
N LEU A 9 -18.73 51.15 -25.54
CA LEU A 9 -17.81 50.33 -26.34
C LEU A 9 -18.33 48.89 -26.36
N ARG A 10 -18.83 48.50 -27.52
CA ARG A 10 -19.07 47.11 -27.91
C ARG A 10 -17.73 46.46 -28.26
N GLY A 11 -17.59 45.18 -27.92
CA GLY A 11 -16.76 44.24 -28.67
C GLY A 11 -15.42 43.90 -28.02
N ALA A 12 -15.36 42.78 -27.30
CA ALA A 12 -14.86 41.51 -27.82
C ALA A 12 -14.54 40.59 -26.62
N LEU A 13 -15.45 39.67 -26.30
CA LEU A 13 -15.07 38.49 -25.50
C LEU A 13 -14.19 37.62 -26.39
N ALA A 14 -12.88 37.63 -26.17
CA ALA A 14 -12.00 36.58 -26.64
C ALA A 14 -12.29 35.34 -25.78
N VAL A 15 -13.12 34.44 -26.31
CA VAL A 15 -13.24 33.08 -25.77
C VAL A 15 -11.92 32.38 -26.11
N ALA A 16 -11.05 32.24 -25.12
CA ALA A 16 -9.92 31.34 -25.20
C ALA A 16 -10.50 29.91 -25.31
N ALA A 17 -10.53 29.38 -26.53
CA ALA A 17 -10.79 27.98 -26.76
C ALA A 17 -9.63 27.18 -26.12
N LEU A 18 -9.87 26.63 -24.92
CA LEU A 18 -9.08 25.50 -24.44
C LEU A 18 -9.32 24.37 -25.44
N THR A 19 -8.39 24.20 -26.37
CA THR A 19 -8.23 22.93 -27.06
C THR A 19 -7.90 21.91 -25.98
N ALA A 20 -8.89 21.08 -25.62
CA ALA A 20 -8.66 19.87 -24.86
C ALA A 20 -7.59 19.07 -25.59
N ALA A 21 -6.37 19.09 -25.06
CA ALA A 21 -5.37 18.11 -25.43
C ALA A 21 -5.98 16.77 -25.04
N THR A 22 -6.45 16.03 -26.04
CA THR A 22 -6.84 14.63 -25.91
C THR A 22 -5.60 13.88 -25.47
N VAL A 23 -5.44 13.74 -24.16
CA VAL A 23 -4.55 12.74 -23.60
C VAL A 23 -5.06 11.42 -24.17
N PRO A 24 -4.27 10.69 -24.98
CA PRO A 24 -4.70 9.39 -25.43
C PRO A 24 -5.03 8.56 -24.17
N PRO A 25 -6.14 7.82 -24.15
CA PRO A 25 -6.37 6.91 -23.05
C PRO A 25 -5.12 6.05 -22.94
N LEU A 26 -4.50 6.03 -21.74
CA LEU A 26 -3.53 4.99 -21.42
C LEU A 26 -4.21 3.69 -21.82
N ALA A 27 -3.64 3.01 -22.81
CA ALA A 27 -4.10 1.69 -23.20
C ALA A 27 -4.10 0.88 -21.90
N ALA A 28 -5.30 0.49 -21.45
CA ALA A 28 -5.42 -0.51 -20.42
C ALA A 28 -4.56 -1.67 -20.89
N ALA A 29 -3.50 -2.00 -20.14
CA ALA A 29 -2.86 -3.28 -20.28
C ALA A 29 -3.99 -4.32 -20.30
N ASP A 30 -3.99 -5.22 -21.29
CA ASP A 30 -5.04 -6.21 -21.53
C ASP A 30 -5.50 -6.79 -20.19
N ALA A 31 -6.58 -6.21 -19.68
CA ALA A 31 -7.13 -6.53 -18.39
C ALA A 31 -7.86 -7.83 -18.62
N ASP A 32 -7.18 -8.93 -18.32
CA ASP A 32 -7.75 -10.26 -18.38
C ASP A 32 -8.95 -10.28 -17.41
N THR A 33 -10.14 -10.03 -17.94
CA THR A 33 -11.39 -10.03 -17.18
C THR A 33 -11.73 -11.47 -16.85
N MET A 34 -11.28 -11.93 -15.68
CA MET A 34 -11.57 -13.27 -15.19
C MET A 34 -12.94 -13.33 -14.51
N THR A 35 -13.72 -14.38 -14.74
CA THR A 35 -14.91 -14.64 -13.90
C THR A 35 -14.46 -15.10 -12.50
N PRO A 36 -15.14 -14.71 -11.40
CA PRO A 36 -14.73 -15.02 -10.03
C PRO A 36 -14.43 -16.51 -9.76
N ASP A 37 -15.14 -17.41 -10.44
CA ASP A 37 -14.97 -18.88 -10.31
C ASP A 37 -13.82 -19.46 -11.15
N VAL A 38 -13.19 -18.66 -12.03
CA VAL A 38 -12.15 -19.09 -12.98
C VAL A 38 -10.80 -18.48 -12.63
N VAL A 39 -10.70 -17.79 -11.50
CA VAL A 39 -9.46 -17.19 -11.05
C VAL A 39 -8.52 -18.32 -10.62
N PRO A 40 -7.45 -18.60 -11.37
CA PRO A 40 -6.53 -19.64 -10.97
C PRO A 40 -5.76 -19.10 -9.77
N VAL A 41 -6.06 -19.64 -8.60
CA VAL A 41 -5.29 -19.42 -7.36
C VAL A 41 -3.86 -20.00 -7.51
N SER A 42 -3.51 -20.68 -8.62
CA SER A 42 -2.50 -21.74 -8.57
C SER A 42 -1.47 -21.83 -9.71
N ASP A 43 -1.40 -20.91 -10.67
CA ASP A 43 -0.63 -21.25 -11.90
C ASP A 43 0.85 -20.87 -11.85
N ARG A 44 1.33 -20.29 -10.76
CA ARG A 44 2.77 -20.12 -10.45
C ARG A 44 3.07 -20.34 -8.97
N GLN A 45 3.06 -21.60 -8.54
CA GLN A 45 3.87 -21.95 -7.37
C GLN A 45 5.32 -22.06 -7.82
N CYS A 46 6.18 -21.11 -7.46
CA CYS A 46 7.63 -21.31 -7.62
C CYS A 46 8.10 -22.42 -6.70
N ALA A 47 9.14 -23.12 -7.13
CA ALA A 47 9.92 -23.96 -6.23
C ALA A 47 10.51 -23.09 -5.09
N PRO A 48 10.74 -23.66 -3.88
CA PRO A 48 11.31 -22.91 -2.76
C PRO A 48 12.61 -22.17 -3.09
N GLY A 49 13.48 -22.75 -3.94
CA GLY A 49 14.71 -22.11 -4.39
C GLY A 49 14.49 -20.92 -5.32
N GLU A 50 13.48 -20.98 -6.20
CA GLU A 50 13.10 -19.86 -7.07
C GLU A 50 12.51 -18.71 -6.26
N ARG A 51 11.70 -19.03 -5.25
CA ARG A 51 11.17 -18.06 -4.29
C ARG A 51 12.28 -17.35 -3.53
N ALA A 52 13.20 -18.10 -2.92
CA ALA A 52 14.33 -17.52 -2.20
C ALA A 52 15.20 -16.64 -3.11
N ALA A 53 15.50 -17.09 -4.33
CA ALA A 53 16.24 -16.30 -5.30
C ALA A 53 15.49 -15.04 -5.73
N SER A 54 14.16 -15.11 -5.91
CA SER A 54 13.33 -13.97 -6.25
C SER A 54 13.31 -12.93 -5.13
N LEU A 55 13.17 -13.36 -3.88
CA LEU A 55 13.17 -12.50 -2.70
C LEU A 55 14.53 -11.83 -2.48
N ALA A 56 15.63 -12.57 -2.64
CA ALA A 56 16.97 -12.00 -2.60
C ALA A 56 17.20 -10.98 -3.73
N ALA A 57 16.71 -11.26 -4.94
CA ALA A 57 16.80 -10.32 -6.06
C ALA A 57 15.94 -9.06 -5.85
N ASP A 58 14.77 -9.20 -5.23
CA ASP A 58 13.91 -8.08 -4.83
C ASP A 58 14.63 -7.19 -3.81
N GLN A 59 15.18 -7.78 -2.74
CA GLN A 59 16.00 -7.08 -1.76
C GLN A 59 17.13 -6.30 -2.45
N GLN A 60 17.89 -6.93 -3.35
CA GLN A 60 18.97 -6.24 -4.06
C GLN A 60 18.46 -5.03 -4.85
N ARG A 61 17.32 -5.14 -5.54
CA ARG A 61 16.72 -4.02 -6.29
C ARG A 61 16.28 -2.89 -5.36
N VAL A 62 15.57 -3.21 -4.27
CA VAL A 62 15.11 -2.22 -3.29
C VAL A 62 16.29 -1.52 -2.62
N LEU A 63 17.28 -2.27 -2.10
CA LEU A 63 18.44 -1.70 -1.43
C LEU A 63 19.31 -0.86 -2.39
N ALA A 64 19.48 -1.29 -3.64
CA ALA A 64 20.20 -0.53 -4.65
C ALA A 64 19.47 0.78 -4.99
N ARG A 65 18.13 0.74 -5.07
CA ARG A 65 17.30 1.92 -5.31
C ARG A 65 17.42 2.93 -4.17
N LEU A 66 17.35 2.47 -2.92
CA LEU A 66 17.38 3.34 -1.74
C LEU A 66 18.78 3.90 -1.44
N GLY A 67 19.84 3.16 -1.73
CA GLY A 67 21.22 3.66 -1.53
C GLY A 67 21.50 4.01 -0.07
N HIS A 68 21.81 5.27 0.23
CA HIS A 68 22.02 5.72 1.61
C HIS A 68 20.72 5.86 2.41
N LEU A 69 19.57 6.01 1.73
CA LEU A 69 18.25 6.19 2.35
C LEU A 69 17.71 4.91 3.02
N ARG A 70 18.49 3.83 3.04
CA ARG A 70 18.29 2.69 3.95
C ARG A 70 18.35 3.12 5.42
N VAL A 71 19.00 4.25 5.71
CA VAL A 71 18.98 4.91 7.01
C VAL A 71 18.49 6.35 6.80
N LEU A 72 17.52 6.78 7.61
CA LEU A 72 17.01 8.14 7.62
C LEU A 72 17.52 8.84 8.87
N ASN A 73 18.36 9.84 8.71
CA ASN A 73 18.95 10.58 9.83
C ASN A 73 18.13 11.81 10.23
N GLY A 74 17.19 12.22 9.37
CA GLY A 74 16.35 13.38 9.59
C GLY A 74 15.41 13.64 8.42
N MET A 75 14.68 14.75 8.51
CA MET A 75 13.69 15.14 7.50
C MET A 75 14.28 15.35 6.10
N ASP A 76 15.54 15.76 5.97
CA ASP A 76 16.18 15.92 4.66
C ASP A 76 16.29 14.60 3.90
N ASP A 77 16.46 13.47 4.60
CA ASP A 77 16.48 12.13 3.98
C ASP A 77 15.06 11.72 3.55
N VAL A 78 14.02 12.14 4.28
CA VAL A 78 12.61 11.93 3.90
C VAL A 78 12.27 12.72 2.63
N VAL A 79 12.75 13.96 2.52
CA VAL A 79 12.58 14.78 1.31
C VAL A 79 13.26 14.11 0.11
N GLN A 80 14.44 13.52 0.32
CA GLN A 80 15.13 12.75 -0.73
C GLN A 80 14.38 11.47 -1.11
N LEU A 81 13.80 10.74 -0.15
CA LEU A 81 12.93 9.58 -0.44
C LEU A 81 11.72 9.98 -1.30
N ALA A 82 11.08 11.10 -0.96
CA ALA A 82 9.95 11.62 -1.71
C ALA A 82 10.35 11.97 -3.15
N ALA A 83 11.53 12.56 -3.34
CA ALA A 83 12.07 12.87 -4.67
C ALA A 83 12.47 11.62 -5.49
N LEU A 84 12.85 10.52 -4.82
CA LEU A 84 13.34 9.30 -5.47
C LEU A 84 12.22 8.38 -6.00
N GLY A 85 11.10 8.31 -5.28
CA GLY A 85 10.01 7.39 -5.63
C GLY A 85 8.64 7.77 -5.11
N GLY A 86 8.48 9.01 -4.64
CA GLY A 86 7.22 9.47 -4.06
C GLY A 86 6.94 8.86 -2.68
N TRP A 87 7.94 8.28 -2.01
CA TRP A 87 7.78 7.78 -0.65
C TRP A 87 7.76 8.92 0.35
N GLY A 88 6.69 8.99 1.12
CA GLY A 88 6.55 9.95 2.22
C GLY A 88 5.71 9.37 3.34
N PRO A 89 5.57 10.10 4.45
CA PRO A 89 4.51 9.79 5.40
C PRO A 89 3.19 9.73 4.63
N ASP A 90 2.27 8.86 5.05
CA ASP A 90 0.90 8.96 4.55
C ASP A 90 0.44 10.42 4.72
N SER A 91 -0.48 10.85 3.86
CA SER A 91 -1.09 12.18 3.70
C SER A 91 -1.57 12.89 4.97
N HIS A 92 -1.34 12.27 6.12
CA HIS A 92 -1.98 12.46 7.38
C HIS A 92 -1.02 12.21 8.56
N GLY A 93 0.29 12.15 8.34
CA GLY A 93 1.27 12.27 9.43
C GLY A 93 2.23 11.11 9.57
N TRP A 94 3.05 11.21 10.61
CA TRP A 94 4.15 10.31 10.92
C TRP A 94 3.66 9.16 11.80
N VAL A 95 2.82 8.28 11.24
CA VAL A 95 2.25 7.15 11.97
C VAL A 95 3.35 6.14 12.28
N GLN A 96 3.70 6.03 13.55
CA GLN A 96 4.68 5.07 14.04
C GLN A 96 3.93 3.92 14.72
N TYR A 97 4.13 2.73 14.20
CA TYR A 97 3.67 1.50 14.81
C TYR A 97 4.69 1.09 15.88
N HIS A 98 4.19 0.77 17.07
CA HIS A 98 5.02 0.23 18.14
C HIS A 98 5.84 -0.95 17.59
N ASP A 99 7.16 -0.89 17.78
CA ASP A 99 8.14 -1.91 17.39
C ASP A 99 8.27 -2.29 15.90
N VAL A 100 7.44 -1.77 15.00
CA VAL A 100 7.65 -1.82 13.53
C VAL A 100 8.30 -0.52 13.03
N GLY A 101 8.00 0.60 13.69
CA GLY A 101 8.44 1.95 13.33
C GLY A 101 7.48 2.63 12.36
N VAL A 102 8.00 3.43 11.42
CA VAL A 102 7.17 4.21 10.49
C VAL A 102 6.98 3.50 9.14
N GLY A 103 5.75 3.49 8.65
CA GLY A 103 5.43 3.14 7.27
C GLY A 103 5.45 4.38 6.38
N LEU A 104 6.25 4.35 5.31
CA LEU A 104 6.29 5.42 4.30
C LEU A 104 5.71 4.91 2.98
N LEU A 105 4.70 5.58 2.46
CA LEU A 105 3.94 5.16 1.29
C LEU A 105 4.43 5.82 0.02
N ASN A 106 4.48 5.06 -1.07
CA ASN A 106 4.55 5.58 -2.43
C ASN A 106 3.22 6.28 -2.73
N LEU A 107 3.18 7.60 -2.52
CA LEU A 107 1.95 8.39 -2.55
C LEU A 107 1.20 8.27 -3.89
N PRO A 108 1.85 8.36 -5.06
CA PRO A 108 1.16 8.12 -6.34
C PRO A 108 0.48 6.76 -6.42
N ARG A 109 1.16 5.70 -5.98
CA ARG A 109 0.62 4.34 -6.03
C ARG A 109 -0.53 4.15 -5.04
N SER A 110 -0.39 4.61 -3.81
CA SER A 110 -1.44 4.53 -2.80
C SER A 110 -2.70 5.29 -3.22
N LEU A 111 -2.54 6.47 -3.83
CA LEU A 111 -3.67 7.25 -4.36
C LEU A 111 -4.36 6.56 -5.54
N ASP A 112 -3.62 5.89 -6.42
CA ASP A 112 -4.21 5.10 -7.52
C ASP A 112 -5.05 3.93 -6.98
N ILE A 113 -4.55 3.20 -5.97
CA ILE A 113 -5.30 2.13 -5.30
C ILE A 113 -6.58 2.69 -4.66
N ILE A 114 -6.48 3.79 -3.90
CA ILE A 114 -7.64 4.43 -3.26
C ILE A 114 -8.66 4.88 -4.30
N ALA A 115 -8.23 5.57 -5.36
CA ALA A 115 -9.13 6.08 -6.39
C ALA A 115 -9.90 4.95 -7.09
N ARG A 116 -9.26 3.80 -7.31
CA ARG A 116 -9.88 2.61 -7.90
C ARG A 116 -10.80 1.86 -6.93
N GLY A 117 -10.63 2.03 -5.63
CA GLY A 117 -11.51 1.41 -4.62
C GLY A 117 -12.73 2.24 -4.25
N ILE A 118 -12.98 3.38 -4.89
CA ILE A 118 -14.21 4.16 -4.71
C ILE A 118 -15.38 3.40 -5.35
N ASP A 119 -16.50 3.29 -4.61
CA ASP A 119 -17.70 2.62 -5.10
C ASP A 119 -18.16 3.20 -6.44
N GLY A 120 -18.48 2.31 -7.39
CA GLY A 120 -18.85 2.66 -8.76
C GLY A 120 -17.70 2.96 -9.73
N VAL A 121 -16.43 3.06 -9.29
CA VAL A 121 -15.28 3.33 -10.20
C VAL A 121 -14.80 2.05 -10.90
N THR A 122 -14.61 0.98 -10.14
CA THR A 122 -14.17 -0.33 -10.64
C THR A 122 -15.29 -1.38 -10.55
N ALA A 123 -16.53 -0.94 -10.35
CA ALA A 123 -17.67 -1.83 -10.22
C ALA A 123 -17.78 -2.77 -11.44
N GLY A 124 -17.64 -4.08 -11.18
CA GLY A 124 -17.71 -5.12 -12.21
C GLY A 124 -16.39 -5.42 -12.94
N THR A 125 -15.27 -4.80 -12.59
CA THR A 125 -13.96 -5.17 -13.13
C THR A 125 -13.31 -6.25 -12.28
N THR A 126 -12.87 -7.33 -12.91
CA THR A 126 -12.06 -8.40 -12.30
C THR A 126 -10.61 -8.36 -12.76
N ALA A 127 -10.22 -7.24 -13.38
CA ALA A 127 -8.88 -7.00 -13.86
C ALA A 127 -7.90 -7.11 -12.69
N ARG A 128 -6.85 -7.93 -12.87
CA ARG A 128 -5.76 -8.00 -11.90
C ARG A 128 -4.93 -6.74 -11.99
N ASP A 129 -4.73 -6.13 -10.83
CA ASP A 129 -3.68 -5.15 -10.66
C ASP A 129 -2.30 -5.85 -10.58
N SER A 130 -1.22 -5.09 -10.75
CA SER A 130 0.12 -5.66 -10.82
C SER A 130 1.08 -4.98 -9.84
N VAL A 131 2.06 -5.74 -9.37
CA VAL A 131 3.17 -5.26 -8.55
C VAL A 131 4.48 -5.62 -9.23
N VAL A 132 5.50 -4.76 -9.06
CA VAL A 132 6.79 -4.90 -9.74
C VAL A 132 7.90 -4.99 -8.70
N SER A 133 8.71 -6.04 -8.78
CA SER A 133 9.84 -6.20 -7.90
C SER A 133 10.82 -5.03 -7.97
N GLY A 134 11.27 -4.55 -6.81
CA GLY A 134 12.09 -3.35 -6.67
C GLY A 134 11.32 -2.03 -6.64
N GLU A 135 9.99 -2.07 -6.75
CA GLU A 135 9.10 -0.91 -6.75
C GLU A 135 8.03 -1.03 -5.65
N PRO A 136 8.43 -1.05 -4.36
CA PRO A 136 7.50 -1.26 -3.26
C PRO A 136 6.48 -0.14 -3.15
N THR A 137 5.27 -0.51 -2.72
CA THR A 137 4.18 0.43 -2.42
C THR A 137 4.42 1.16 -1.11
N GLY A 138 5.13 0.55 -0.17
CA GLY A 138 5.63 1.26 1.00
C GLY A 138 6.86 0.63 1.62
N LEU A 139 7.49 1.39 2.50
CA LEU A 139 8.74 1.04 3.17
C LEU A 139 8.50 1.07 4.68
N PHE A 140 9.07 0.10 5.41
CA PHE A 140 9.03 0.06 6.87
C PHE A 140 10.39 0.43 7.45
N TYR A 141 10.37 1.39 8.37
CA TYR A 141 11.56 1.96 9.00
C TYR A 141 11.45 1.91 10.51
N ARG A 142 12.36 1.21 11.19
CA ARG A 142 12.41 1.15 12.65
C ARG A 142 13.22 2.30 13.23
N SER A 143 12.76 2.90 14.33
CA SER A 143 13.51 3.93 15.04
C SER A 143 14.73 3.33 15.77
N LEU A 144 15.85 4.02 15.69
CA LEU A 144 17.08 3.77 16.45
C LEU A 144 17.25 4.74 17.63
N ALA A 145 16.26 5.59 17.89
CA ALA A 145 16.27 6.48 19.04
C ALA A 145 16.21 5.64 20.33
N PRO A 146 16.90 6.03 21.42
CA PRO A 146 16.88 5.28 22.67
C PRO A 146 15.51 5.31 23.38
N ASN A 147 14.67 6.30 23.08
CA ASN A 147 13.32 6.45 23.60
C ASN A 147 12.39 6.95 22.48
N PRO A 148 11.98 6.07 21.55
CA PRO A 148 11.07 6.46 20.47
C PRO A 148 9.69 6.84 21.02
N VAL A 149 9.05 7.82 20.38
CA VAL A 149 7.68 8.24 20.70
C VAL A 149 6.77 7.71 19.60
N TYR A 150 6.02 6.64 19.89
CA TYR A 150 5.15 5.98 18.90
C TYR A 150 3.77 6.64 18.80
N ASP A 151 3.24 7.13 19.92
CA ASP A 151 1.85 7.60 20.02
C ASP A 151 1.65 9.06 19.53
N ASP A 152 2.70 9.70 19.01
CA ASP A 152 2.64 11.06 18.48
C ASP A 152 2.93 11.06 16.97
N ALA A 153 1.86 11.18 16.19
CA ALA A 153 1.92 11.23 14.72
C ALA A 153 2.61 12.49 14.16
N TYR A 154 3.05 13.43 15.01
CA TYR A 154 3.70 14.67 14.59
C TYR A 154 5.18 14.74 15.02
N MET A 155 5.64 13.81 15.86
CA MET A 155 7.00 13.80 16.40
C MET A 155 7.82 12.59 15.90
N PRO A 156 8.61 12.75 14.83
CA PRO A 156 9.49 11.69 14.36
C PRO A 156 10.64 11.39 15.34
N SER A 157 10.93 10.10 15.49
CA SER A 157 11.97 9.51 16.34
C SER A 157 13.21 9.11 15.53
N PHE A 158 13.88 10.07 14.88
CA PHE A 158 15.12 9.80 14.15
C PHE A 158 16.28 9.34 15.06
N PRO A 159 17.28 8.59 14.55
CA PRO A 159 17.37 8.07 13.19
C PRO A 159 16.50 6.82 13.00
N TYR A 160 16.20 6.48 11.74
CA TYR A 160 15.50 5.25 11.37
C TYR A 160 16.35 4.37 10.46
N GLU A 161 16.15 3.06 10.54
CA GLU A 161 16.72 2.09 9.59
C GLU A 161 15.61 1.28 8.90
N LEU A 162 15.83 0.94 7.64
CA LEU A 162 14.92 0.10 6.87
C LEU A 162 14.87 -1.32 7.48
N VAL A 163 13.67 -1.82 7.74
CA VAL A 163 13.44 -3.18 8.27
C VAL A 163 12.60 -4.04 7.34
N GLY A 164 11.95 -3.44 6.35
CA GLY A 164 11.13 -4.16 5.38
C GLY A 164 10.46 -3.23 4.40
N TRP A 165 9.62 -3.80 3.56
CA TRP A 165 8.78 -3.09 2.60
C TRP A 165 7.54 -3.90 2.31
N PHE A 166 6.61 -3.30 1.59
CA PHE A 166 5.42 -4.00 1.15
C PHE A 166 4.97 -3.63 -0.26
N TYR A 167 4.19 -4.54 -0.84
CA TYR A 167 3.54 -4.37 -2.13
C TYR A 167 2.03 -4.30 -1.94
N GLY A 168 1.45 -3.20 -2.41
CA GLY A 168 0.03 -2.95 -2.37
C GLY A 168 -0.59 -3.01 -3.77
N ALA A 169 -1.81 -3.52 -3.84
CA ALA A 169 -2.59 -3.55 -5.08
C ALA A 169 -4.09 -3.45 -4.81
N VAL A 170 -4.86 -3.10 -5.85
CA VAL A 170 -6.32 -3.10 -5.76
C VAL A 170 -6.81 -4.46 -5.32
N TYR A 171 -7.63 -4.49 -4.26
CA TYR A 171 -8.19 -5.72 -3.74
C TYR A 171 -9.31 -6.23 -4.63
N THR A 172 -9.15 -7.45 -5.14
CA THR A 172 -10.20 -8.19 -5.82
C THR A 172 -10.36 -9.54 -5.10
N PRO A 173 -11.53 -9.83 -4.50
CA PRO A 173 -11.75 -11.02 -3.70
C PRO A 173 -11.27 -12.31 -4.37
N GLY A 174 -10.36 -13.05 -3.70
CA GLY A 174 -9.82 -14.32 -4.19
C GLY A 174 -8.83 -14.22 -5.36
N ILE A 175 -8.49 -13.02 -5.82
CA ILE A 175 -7.60 -12.80 -6.97
C ILE A 175 -6.35 -12.02 -6.56
N THR A 176 -5.24 -12.71 -6.30
CA THR A 176 -3.97 -12.02 -5.97
C THR A 176 -3.41 -11.22 -7.15
N PRO A 177 -2.58 -10.19 -6.91
CA PRO A 177 -2.01 -9.35 -7.96
C PRO A 177 -1.11 -10.12 -8.94
N ILE A 178 -0.85 -9.54 -10.12
CA ILE A 178 0.19 -10.03 -11.03
C ILE A 178 1.56 -9.64 -10.47
N GLU A 179 2.40 -10.63 -10.21
CA GLU A 179 3.73 -10.49 -9.63
C GLU A 179 4.80 -10.39 -10.74
N ASN A 180 5.26 -9.17 -11.06
CA ASN A 180 6.28 -8.95 -12.07
C ASN A 180 7.69 -9.00 -11.46
N GLY A 181 8.38 -10.12 -11.64
CA GLY A 181 9.73 -10.32 -11.10
C GLY A 181 9.78 -10.63 -9.59
N LEU A 182 8.61 -10.85 -8.99
CA LEU A 182 8.43 -11.48 -7.69
C LEU A 182 7.93 -12.90 -7.91
N CYS A 183 8.37 -13.81 -7.06
CA CYS A 183 7.79 -15.13 -6.95
C CYS A 183 7.50 -15.40 -5.49
N VAL A 184 6.23 -15.27 -5.13
CA VAL A 184 5.72 -15.49 -3.78
C VAL A 184 4.57 -16.47 -3.84
N TYR A 185 4.16 -16.97 -2.69
CA TYR A 185 2.99 -17.82 -2.63
C TYR A 185 1.74 -16.96 -2.59
N PRO A 186 0.64 -17.41 -3.21
CA PRO A 186 -0.64 -16.77 -3.05
C PRO A 186 -1.03 -16.59 -1.57
N THR A 187 -0.58 -17.49 -0.68
CA THR A 187 -0.76 -17.44 0.78
C THR A 187 0.13 -16.42 1.51
N ASP A 188 1.07 -15.77 0.80
CA ASP A 188 1.86 -14.65 1.33
C ASP A 188 1.06 -13.33 1.29
N TRP A 189 -0.04 -13.27 0.52
CA TRP A 189 -0.88 -12.10 0.38
C TRP A 189 -1.98 -12.06 1.46
N GLY A 190 -1.89 -11.08 2.35
CA GLY A 190 -3.01 -10.63 3.16
C GLY A 190 -3.74 -9.47 2.47
N PHE A 191 -4.73 -8.89 3.12
CA PHE A 191 -5.28 -7.62 2.66
C PHE A 191 -5.28 -6.60 3.79
N HIS A 192 -4.95 -5.35 3.46
CA HIS A 192 -5.18 -4.20 4.32
C HIS A 192 -6.68 -3.93 4.34
N GLU A 193 -7.32 -4.06 5.50
CA GLU A 193 -8.78 -3.96 5.64
C GLU A 193 -9.29 -2.55 5.34
N ARG A 194 -10.50 -2.40 4.79
CA ARG A 194 -11.16 -1.11 4.62
C ARG A 194 -11.28 -0.40 5.96
N GLY A 195 -10.99 0.89 5.99
CA GLY A 195 -11.22 1.67 7.20
C GLY A 195 -10.96 3.14 7.01
N VAL A 196 -10.79 3.81 8.15
CA VAL A 196 -10.59 5.25 8.25
C VAL A 196 -9.43 5.53 9.18
N HIS A 197 -8.42 6.27 8.70
CA HIS A 197 -7.43 6.93 9.55
C HIS A 197 -8.08 8.15 10.22
N ALA A 198 -8.51 8.00 11.47
CA ALA A 198 -9.37 8.94 12.16
C ALA A 198 -8.62 10.19 12.66
N PHE A 199 -9.14 11.38 12.39
CA PHE A 199 -8.56 12.62 12.92
C PHE A 199 -8.78 12.72 14.45
N PRO A 200 -7.85 13.32 15.21
CA PRO A 200 -6.58 13.94 14.78
C PRO A 200 -5.34 13.03 14.92
N ASN A 201 -5.50 11.83 15.47
CA ASN A 201 -4.39 10.94 15.83
C ASN A 201 -3.99 9.99 14.71
N PHE A 202 -4.86 9.82 13.72
CA PHE A 202 -4.68 8.95 12.55
C PHE A 202 -4.63 7.46 12.85
N ASP A 203 -5.18 7.09 14.01
CA ASP A 203 -5.46 5.71 14.35
C ASP A 203 -6.34 5.06 13.26
N MET A 204 -6.00 3.82 12.92
CA MET A 204 -6.79 3.04 11.98
C MET A 204 -8.06 2.54 12.67
N VAL A 205 -9.21 3.02 12.21
CA VAL A 205 -10.53 2.48 12.59
C VAL A 205 -11.03 1.63 11.45
N MET A 206 -10.96 0.31 11.64
CA MET A 206 -11.45 -0.64 10.65
C MET A 206 -12.96 -0.56 10.48
N GLN A 207 -13.41 -0.69 9.24
CA GLN A 207 -14.81 -0.65 8.87
C GLN A 207 -15.10 -1.75 7.86
N PRO A 208 -14.99 -3.04 8.20
CA PRO A 208 -15.25 -4.11 7.24
C PRO A 208 -16.69 -4.02 6.67
N PRO A 209 -16.90 -4.38 5.39
CA PRO A 209 -18.24 -4.50 4.82
C PRO A 209 -19.03 -5.65 5.47
N PRO A 210 -20.38 -5.61 5.46
CA PRO A 210 -21.19 -6.77 5.79
C PRO A 210 -21.00 -7.86 4.73
N GLU A 211 -20.39 -8.98 5.11
CA GLU A 211 -20.03 -10.05 4.18
C GLU A 211 -20.24 -11.44 4.79
N PRO A 212 -20.51 -12.48 3.97
CA PRO A 212 -20.75 -13.84 4.47
C PRO A 212 -19.50 -14.54 5.01
N TRP A 213 -18.29 -14.07 4.64
CA TRP A 213 -17.01 -14.46 5.20
C TRP A 213 -15.98 -13.36 4.94
N MET A 214 -14.90 -13.36 5.74
CA MET A 214 -13.83 -12.37 5.66
C MET A 214 -13.16 -12.36 4.28
N GLY A 215 -13.20 -11.22 3.60
CA GLY A 215 -12.61 -11.04 2.28
C GLY A 215 -13.53 -11.40 1.10
N ALA A 216 -14.84 -11.57 1.31
CA ALA A 216 -15.79 -11.85 0.23
C ALA A 216 -16.14 -10.60 -0.58
N ASP A 217 -16.13 -9.44 0.08
CA ASP A 217 -16.47 -8.16 -0.51
C ASP A 217 -15.19 -7.37 -0.86
N PRO A 218 -15.15 -6.61 -1.97
CA PRO A 218 -13.99 -5.79 -2.32
C PRO A 218 -13.68 -4.69 -1.31
N GLY A 219 -14.58 -4.38 -0.37
CA GLY A 219 -14.39 -3.36 0.64
C GLY A 219 -14.25 -1.96 0.02
N THR A 220 -15.12 -1.62 -0.93
CA THR A 220 -15.10 -0.31 -1.57
C THR A 220 -15.44 0.82 -0.59
N ILE A 221 -14.97 2.03 -0.91
CA ILE A 221 -15.28 3.25 -0.17
C ILE A 221 -16.73 3.66 -0.51
N PRO A 222 -17.66 3.67 0.46
CA PRO A 222 -19.02 4.12 0.22
C PRO A 222 -19.06 5.64 -0.04
N PRO A 223 -20.06 6.17 -0.78
CA PRO A 223 -20.21 7.60 -1.05
C PRO A 223 -20.66 8.43 0.19
N ALA A 224 -20.60 7.86 1.38
CA ALA A 224 -20.98 8.51 2.63
C ALA A 224 -19.78 9.22 3.28
N LEU A 225 -20.06 10.23 4.11
CA LEU A 225 -19.02 10.83 4.94
C LEU A 225 -18.49 9.77 5.93
N PRO A 226 -17.16 9.65 6.11
CA PRO A 226 -16.59 8.71 7.04
C PRO A 226 -17.00 9.08 8.48
N ASN A 227 -17.33 8.05 9.27
CA ASN A 227 -17.58 8.17 10.70
C ASN A 227 -16.80 7.09 11.45
N PRO A 228 -15.77 7.43 12.24
CA PRO A 228 -15.34 8.78 12.59
C PRO A 228 -14.79 9.57 11.38
N PRO A 229 -14.73 10.91 11.45
CA PRO A 229 -14.10 11.71 10.41
C PRO A 229 -12.61 11.36 10.26
N GLY A 230 -12.16 11.19 9.03
CA GLY A 230 -10.80 10.77 8.74
C GLY A 230 -10.58 10.53 7.26
N LEU A 231 -9.44 9.92 6.94
CA LEU A 231 -9.13 9.51 5.58
C LEU A 231 -9.54 8.06 5.39
N VAL A 232 -10.51 7.87 4.50
CA VAL A 232 -11.05 6.56 4.16
C VAL A 232 -10.23 5.93 3.05
N HIS A 233 -9.99 4.64 3.14
CA HIS A 233 -9.36 3.86 2.08
C HIS A 233 -10.12 2.53 1.90
N PRO A 234 -10.08 1.93 0.70
CA PRO A 234 -10.70 0.63 0.44
C PRO A 234 -9.88 -0.50 1.08
N ARG A 235 -10.30 -1.75 0.88
CA ARG A 235 -9.34 -2.86 1.00
C ARG A 235 -8.25 -2.74 -0.07
N ALA A 236 -7.05 -3.18 0.27
CA ALA A 236 -5.96 -3.38 -0.68
C ALA A 236 -5.32 -4.76 -0.45
N TRP A 237 -4.94 -5.46 -1.51
CA TRP A 237 -4.01 -6.59 -1.35
C TRP A 237 -2.70 -6.06 -0.76
N ASP A 238 -2.12 -6.83 0.15
CA ASP A 238 -0.89 -6.45 0.83
C ASP A 238 0.05 -7.65 1.03
N LEU A 239 1.31 -7.46 0.64
CA LEU A 239 2.40 -8.42 0.78
C LEU A 239 3.55 -7.73 1.51
N HIS A 240 3.81 -8.15 2.73
CA HIS A 240 4.92 -7.65 3.54
C HIS A 240 6.16 -8.51 3.36
N ILE A 241 7.32 -7.85 3.20
CA ILE A 241 8.63 -8.48 3.08
C ILE A 241 9.57 -7.86 4.11
N TRP A 242 10.17 -8.71 4.94
CA TRP A 242 10.99 -8.31 6.09
C TRP A 242 12.45 -8.71 5.90
N LEU A 243 13.35 -7.80 6.27
CA LEU A 243 14.76 -8.08 6.36
C LEU A 243 15.02 -8.93 7.62
N VAL A 244 15.76 -10.03 7.44
CA VAL A 244 16.18 -10.89 8.56
C VAL A 244 17.56 -10.46 9.05
N PRO A 245 17.74 -10.07 10.32
CA PRO A 245 19.06 -9.75 10.86
C PRO A 245 20.03 -10.92 10.70
N GLY A 246 21.16 -10.67 10.03
CA GLY A 246 22.18 -11.68 9.76
C GLY A 246 21.81 -12.70 8.67
N GLY A 247 20.69 -12.53 7.99
CA GLY A 247 20.29 -13.32 6.82
C GLY A 247 20.47 -12.55 5.51
N ASP A 248 20.71 -13.29 4.42
CA ASP A 248 20.85 -12.73 3.07
C ASP A 248 19.54 -12.77 2.26
N THR A 249 18.52 -13.45 2.77
CA THR A 249 17.22 -13.63 2.12
C THR A 249 16.12 -13.07 3.02
N PRO A 250 15.28 -12.16 2.52
CA PRO A 250 14.17 -11.64 3.30
C PRO A 250 13.05 -12.69 3.39
N ILE A 251 12.15 -12.51 4.34
CA ILE A 251 10.98 -13.38 4.55
C ILE A 251 9.69 -12.63 4.25
N THR A 252 8.64 -13.35 3.91
CA THR A 252 7.28 -12.80 3.83
C THR A 252 6.54 -13.11 5.14
N GLY A 253 5.46 -12.38 5.38
CA GLY A 253 4.51 -12.65 6.45
C GLY A 253 3.91 -11.35 6.98
N GLY A 254 2.76 -11.41 7.66
CA GLY A 254 2.09 -10.19 8.16
C GLY A 254 2.93 -9.41 9.17
N LEU A 255 2.39 -8.29 9.68
CA LEU A 255 3.04 -7.51 10.75
C LEU A 255 3.40 -8.37 11.98
N ASP A 256 2.61 -9.41 12.26
CA ASP A 256 2.92 -10.36 13.34
C ASP A 256 4.16 -11.22 13.06
N THR A 257 4.55 -11.43 11.79
CA THR A 257 5.80 -12.13 11.45
C THR A 257 7.04 -11.31 11.80
N ALA A 258 6.92 -9.97 11.81
CA ALA A 258 7.99 -9.10 12.33
C ALA A 258 8.32 -9.42 13.81
N GLN A 259 7.38 -9.99 14.58
CA GLN A 259 7.58 -10.35 16.01
C GLN A 259 8.64 -11.45 16.23
N THR A 260 8.98 -12.23 15.19
CA THR A 260 10.04 -13.25 15.28
C THR A 260 11.44 -12.70 15.03
N ILE A 261 11.54 -11.43 14.62
CA ILE A 261 12.79 -10.68 14.49
C ILE A 261 13.17 -10.15 15.88
N ALA A 262 14.44 -10.23 16.27
CA ALA A 262 14.87 -9.81 17.61
C ALA A 262 14.56 -8.31 17.86
N GLY A 263 13.76 -8.03 18.90
CA GLY A 263 13.38 -6.66 19.31
C GLY A 263 11.99 -6.19 18.86
N HIS A 264 11.08 -7.10 18.52
CA HIS A 264 9.72 -6.80 18.05
C HIS A 264 8.63 -7.39 18.97
N ASP A 265 7.58 -6.63 19.30
CA ASP A 265 6.37 -7.14 19.98
C ASP A 265 5.12 -6.36 19.49
N GLY A 266 4.28 -7.01 18.66
CA GLY A 266 2.96 -6.50 18.26
C GLY A 266 2.82 -5.92 16.83
N GLY A 267 1.81 -6.40 16.10
CA GLY A 267 1.12 -5.67 15.03
C GLY A 267 -0.32 -5.36 15.46
N ILE A 268 -1.16 -4.84 14.57
CA ILE A 268 -2.62 -4.90 14.72
C ILE A 268 -3.09 -6.09 13.86
N PRO A 269 -3.16 -7.33 14.40
CA PRO A 269 -3.49 -8.53 13.63
C PRO A 269 -4.75 -8.38 12.77
N GLU A 270 -5.70 -7.58 13.25
CA GLU A 270 -6.99 -7.42 12.63
C GLU A 270 -6.97 -6.50 11.39
N SER A 271 -5.96 -5.64 11.23
CA SER A 271 -5.86 -4.70 10.09
C SER A 271 -5.30 -5.33 8.81
N PHE A 272 -4.61 -6.47 8.93
CA PHE A 272 -3.99 -7.20 7.82
C PHE A 272 -4.42 -8.67 7.77
N PRO A 273 -5.74 -8.97 7.73
CA PRO A 273 -6.21 -10.34 7.74
C PRO A 273 -5.91 -11.08 6.43
N TYR A 274 -6.01 -12.41 6.49
CA TYR A 274 -6.04 -13.29 5.34
C TYR A 274 -7.49 -13.65 4.97
N PRO A 275 -7.82 -13.88 3.67
CA PRO A 275 -9.15 -14.32 3.27
C PRO A 275 -9.53 -15.69 3.86
N GLN A 276 -10.77 -15.87 4.35
CA GLN A 276 -11.22 -17.09 5.06
C GLN A 276 -12.26 -17.94 4.29
N GLY A 277 -12.52 -17.62 3.02
CA GLY A 277 -13.56 -18.25 2.19
C GLY A 277 -13.12 -19.50 1.39
N PRO A 278 -13.98 -20.06 0.52
CA PRO A 278 -13.64 -21.22 -0.33
C PRO A 278 -12.54 -20.94 -1.37
N THR A 279 -12.21 -19.67 -1.61
CA THR A 279 -11.07 -19.19 -2.39
C THR A 279 -9.92 -18.74 -1.47
N ALA A 280 -9.85 -19.25 -0.23
CA ALA A 280 -8.86 -18.83 0.75
C ALA A 280 -7.45 -19.01 0.20
N VAL A 281 -6.74 -17.89 0.25
CA VAL A 281 -5.30 -17.78 0.04
C VAL A 281 -4.69 -17.38 1.37
N GLY A 282 -4.99 -18.15 2.41
CA GLY A 282 -4.37 -18.02 3.71
C GLY A 282 -3.23 -19.02 3.84
N PRO A 283 -2.25 -18.80 4.73
CA PRO A 283 -1.29 -19.84 5.04
C PRO A 283 -2.06 -21.05 5.58
N ASP A 284 -2.12 -22.12 4.80
CA ASP A 284 -2.02 -23.45 5.38
C ASP A 284 -0.68 -23.43 6.11
N LEU A 285 -0.67 -23.05 7.39
CA LEU A 285 0.50 -23.17 8.24
C LEU A 285 0.92 -24.64 8.15
N PRO A 286 2.05 -25.01 7.53
CA PRO A 286 2.73 -26.20 7.98
C PRO A 286 3.15 -25.84 9.39
N GLU A 287 2.64 -26.57 10.37
CA GLU A 287 3.21 -26.60 11.70
C GLU A 287 4.74 -26.52 11.56
N HIS A 288 5.33 -25.49 12.16
CA HIS A 288 6.76 -25.45 12.44
C HIS A 288 7.10 -26.68 13.30
N HIS A 289 7.29 -27.83 12.67
CA HIS A 289 8.15 -28.87 13.18
C HIS A 289 9.52 -28.64 12.56
N GLY A 290 10.23 -27.69 13.18
CA GLY A 290 11.66 -27.66 13.10
C GLY A 290 12.24 -28.99 13.60
N HIS A 291 13.12 -29.55 12.79
CA HIS A 291 14.37 -30.15 13.21
C HIS A 291 15.45 -29.77 12.20
#